data_AF-A0A943L5F8-F1
#
_entry.id   AF-A0A943L5F8-F1
#
_cell.length_a   1.000
_cell.length_b   1.000
_cell.length_c   1.000
_cell.angle_alpha   90.00
_cell.angle_beta   90.00
_cell.angle_gamma   90.00
#
_symmetry.space_group_name_H-M   'P 1'
#
loop_
_entity.id
_entity.type
_entity.pdbx_description
1 polymer ?
#
loop_
_entity_poly.entity_id
_entity_poly.type
_entity_poly.pdbx_seq_one_letter_code
_entity_poly.pdbx_strand_id
1 'polypeptide(L)'
;MGFRVINGVAYPVGNFQLPKGASTEKTSENKASFKDILKSEISKQEEYTLSKHAANRLKEINFNEDDMKEIGKGFKIAENKGSKNSVMLY
;
A
#
# COMPACT_ATOMS: atom_id res chain seq x y z
N MET A 1 -8.26 23.79 19.34
CA MET A 1 -7.70 23.46 18.01
C MET A 1 -7.67 21.94 17.89
N GLY A 2 -8.57 21.34 17.10
CA GLY A 2 -8.58 19.89 16.91
C GLY A 2 -7.69 19.48 15.73
N PHE A 3 -7.21 18.24 15.74
CA PHE A 3 -6.51 17.64 14.61
C PHE A 3 -7.16 16.30 14.28
N ARG A 4 -7.20 15.95 12.99
CA ARG A 4 -7.53 14.60 12.53
C ARG A 4 -6.26 13.92 12.02
N VAL A 5 -6.10 12.65 12.35
CA VAL A 5 -4.98 11.85 11.84
C VAL A 5 -5.45 11.09 10.62
N ILE A 6 -4.79 11.30 9.49
CA ILE A 6 -5.00 10.55 8.24
C ILE A 6 -3.65 9.95 7.86
N ASN A 7 -3.56 8.63 7.76
CA ASN A 7 -2.32 7.91 7.41
C ASN A 7 -1.10 8.29 8.25
N GLY A 8 -1.29 8.51 9.56
CA GLY A 8 -0.22 8.87 10.49
C GLY A 8 0.25 10.32 10.41
N VAL A 9 -0.40 11.17 9.61
CA VAL A 9 -0.11 12.60 9.51
C VAL A 9 -1.25 13.40 10.18
N ALA A 10 -0.90 14.39 10.99
CA ALA A 10 -1.86 15.25 11.67
C ALA A 10 -2.30 16.42 10.77
N TYR A 11 -3.61 16.56 10.59
CA TYR A 11 -4.23 17.64 9.81
C TYR A 11 -5.10 18.52 10.72
N PRO A 12 -4.98 19.85 10.67
CA PRO A 12 -5.82 20.73 11.47
C PRO A 12 -7.29 20.59 11.05
N VAL A 13 -8.20 20.45 12.01
CA VAL A 13 -9.64 20.54 11.74
C VAL A 13 -10.04 22.01 11.78
N GLY A 14 -10.20 22.62 10.61
CA GLY A 14 -10.72 23.99 10.46
C GLY A 14 -12.24 24.00 10.25
N ASN A 15 -12.85 25.20 10.37
CA ASN A 15 -14.22 25.44 9.90
C ASN A 15 -14.24 25.43 8.37
N PHE A 16 -14.48 24.26 7.77
CA PHE A 16 -14.77 24.17 6.34
C PHE A 16 -16.11 24.85 6.07
N GLN A 17 -16.11 25.97 5.34
CA GLN A 17 -17.34 26.54 4.82
C GLN A 17 -17.93 25.54 3.82
N LEU A 18 -19.14 25.07 4.10
CA LEU A 18 -19.91 24.28 3.14
C LEU A 18 -20.07 25.11 1.86
N PRO A 19 -19.65 24.61 0.69
CA PRO A 19 -19.88 25.33 -0.56
C PRO A 19 -21.39 25.51 -0.75
N LYS A 20 -21.85 26.76 -0.74
CA LYS A 20 -23.23 27.09 -1.09
C LYS A 20 -23.39 26.84 -2.60
N GLY A 21 -24.13 25.79 -2.94
CA GLY A 21 -24.62 25.57 -4.31
C GLY A 21 -23.75 24.67 -5.18
N ALA A 22 -23.25 23.55 -4.66
CA ALA A 22 -22.81 22.47 -5.54
C ALA A 22 -24.05 21.69 -5.97
N SER A 23 -24.51 21.88 -7.21
CA SER A 23 -25.39 20.92 -7.87
C SER A 23 -24.73 19.55 -7.72
N THR A 24 -25.45 18.61 -7.10
CA THR A 24 -25.03 17.21 -7.03
C THR A 24 -25.08 16.65 -8.45
N GLU A 25 -24.08 16.96 -9.27
CA GLU A 25 -23.76 16.11 -10.39
C GLU A 25 -23.46 14.75 -9.78
N LYS A 26 -24.43 13.85 -9.89
CA LYS A 26 -24.20 12.43 -9.69
C LYS A 26 -23.24 12.04 -10.80
N THR A 27 -21.95 12.26 -10.58
CA THR A 27 -20.92 11.54 -11.30
C THR A 27 -21.30 10.09 -11.05
N SER A 28 -21.70 9.40 -12.12
CA SER A 28 -21.91 7.96 -12.08
C SER A 28 -20.55 7.37 -11.77
N GLU A 29 -20.22 7.28 -10.48
CA GLU A 29 -19.10 6.48 -10.01
C GLU A 29 -19.35 5.11 -10.59
N ASN A 30 -18.46 4.72 -11.51
CA ASN A 30 -18.42 3.41 -12.09
C ASN A 30 -18.02 2.48 -10.93
N LYS A 31 -19.00 2.11 -10.10
CA LYS A 31 -18.81 1.27 -8.92
C LYS A 31 -18.53 -0.12 -9.46
N ALA A 32 -17.24 -0.43 -9.60
CA ALA A 32 -16.77 -1.77 -9.94
C ALA A 32 -17.53 -2.78 -9.06
N SER A 33 -18.15 -3.77 -9.69
CA SER A 33 -18.88 -4.78 -8.94
C SER A 33 -17.90 -5.60 -8.11
N PHE A 34 -18.39 -6.25 -7.05
CA PHE A 34 -17.56 -7.17 -6.27
C PHE A 34 -16.86 -8.21 -7.16
N LYS A 35 -17.54 -8.67 -8.23
CA LYS A 35 -16.97 -9.61 -9.21
C LYS A 35 -15.78 -9.03 -9.95
N ASP A 36 -15.84 -7.75 -10.34
CA ASP A 36 -14.76 -7.08 -11.06
C ASP A 36 -13.56 -6.86 -10.14
N ILE A 37 -13.82 -6.47 -8.88
CA ILE A 37 -12.78 -6.33 -7.84
C ILE A 37 -12.12 -7.67 -7.57
N LEU A 38 -12.90 -8.72 -7.35
CA LEU A 38 -12.40 -10.06 -7.08
C LEU A 38 -11.56 -10.59 -8.26
N LYS A 39 -12.05 -10.42 -9.49
CA LYS A 39 -11.31 -10.81 -10.69
C LYS A 39 -10.00 -10.05 -10.76
N SER A 40 -10.00 -8.75 -10.48
CA SER A 40 -8.77 -7.94 -10.47
C SER A 40 -7.77 -8.42 -9.42
N GLU A 41 -8.23 -8.78 -8.21
CA GLU A 41 -7.34 -9.20 -7.14
C GLU A 41 -6.70 -10.56 -7.41
N ILE A 42 -7.47 -11.50 -7.97
CA ILE A 42 -6.98 -12.84 -8.34
C ILE A 42 -6.02 -12.78 -9.54
N SER A 43 -6.18 -11.80 -10.43
CA SER A 43 -5.33 -11.66 -11.62
C SER A 43 -4.10 -10.78 -11.43
N LYS A 44 -3.92 -10.17 -10.24
CA LYS A 44 -2.64 -9.54 -9.89
C LYS A 44 -1.55 -10.60 -9.85
N GLN A 45 -0.41 -10.29 -10.48
CA GLN A 45 0.76 -11.16 -10.40
C GLN A 45 1.26 -11.21 -8.95
N GLU A 46 1.97 -12.28 -8.60
CA GLU A 46 2.58 -12.44 -7.28
C GLU A 46 3.65 -11.36 -7.07
N GLU A 47 3.22 -10.23 -6.53
CA GLU A 47 4.05 -9.09 -6.18
C GLU A 47 4.26 -9.05 -4.66
N TYR A 48 5.53 -8.88 -4.25
CA TYR A 48 5.84 -8.69 -2.84
C TYR A 48 5.45 -7.28 -2.40
N THR A 49 4.67 -7.18 -1.34
CA THR A 49 4.34 -5.89 -0.73
C THR A 49 5.38 -5.51 0.32
N LEU A 50 5.90 -4.28 0.24
CA LEU A 50 6.92 -3.79 1.16
C LEU A 50 6.35 -2.72 2.09
N SER A 51 6.68 -2.80 3.39
CA SER A 51 6.22 -1.76 4.33
C SER A 51 6.90 -0.43 4.02
N LYS A 52 6.21 0.68 4.30
CA LYS A 52 6.75 2.04 4.08
C LYS A 52 8.11 2.24 4.75
N HIS A 53 8.28 1.70 5.96
CA HIS A 53 9.54 1.76 6.70
C HIS A 53 10.64 0.96 6.02
N ALA A 54 10.35 -0.27 5.60
CA ALA A 54 11.33 -1.11 4.90
C ALA A 54 11.71 -0.51 3.54
N ALA A 55 10.76 0.07 2.80
CA ALA A 55 11.05 0.72 1.51
C ALA A 55 12.00 1.92 1.66
N ASN A 56 11.83 2.73 2.71
CA ASN A 56 12.76 3.82 2.99
C ASN A 56 14.16 3.31 3.34
N ARG A 57 14.24 2.23 4.13
CA ARG A 57 15.52 1.61 4.50
C ARG A 57 16.26 0.99 3.32
N LEU A 58 15.57 0.31 2.42
CA LEU A 58 16.19 -0.29 1.24
C LEU A 58 16.81 0.76 0.31
N LYS A 59 16.30 2.00 0.28
CA LYS A 59 16.88 3.10 -0.51
C LYS A 59 18.24 3.56 0.00
N GLU A 60 18.53 3.33 1.28
CA GLU A 60 19.80 3.72 1.91
C GLU A 60 20.90 2.67 1.70
N ILE A 61 20.56 1.52 1.10
CA ILE A 61 21.46 0.39 0.91
C ILE A 61 21.69 0.18 -0.59
N ASN A 62 22.97 0.07 -0.98
CA ASN A 62 23.35 -0.21 -2.36
C ASN A 62 23.41 -1.72 -2.59
N PHE A 63 22.26 -2.35 -2.79
CA PHE A 63 22.23 -3.76 -3.18
C PHE A 63 22.66 -3.95 -4.63
N ASN A 64 23.44 -5.00 -4.85
CA ASN A 64 23.77 -5.48 -6.18
C ASN A 64 22.80 -6.61 -6.61
N GLU A 65 23.00 -7.13 -7.81
CA GLU A 65 22.15 -8.17 -8.37
C GLU A 65 22.19 -9.49 -7.58
N ASP A 66 23.36 -9.84 -7.04
CA ASP A 66 23.54 -11.06 -6.25
C ASP A 66 22.86 -10.95 -4.88
N ASP A 67 22.90 -9.77 -4.26
CA ASP A 67 22.14 -9.49 -3.03
C ASP A 67 20.63 -9.66 -3.27
N MET A 68 20.13 -9.13 -4.39
CA MET A 68 18.72 -9.27 -4.78
C MET A 68 18.33 -10.73 -5.01
N LYS A 69 19.22 -11.55 -5.58
CA LYS A 69 19.00 -13.00 -5.72
C LYS A 69 18.88 -13.69 -4.38
N GLU A 70 19.75 -13.37 -3.42
CA GLU A 70 19.70 -13.95 -2.07
C GLU A 70 18.44 -13.52 -1.30
N ILE A 71 18.04 -12.26 -1.41
CA ILE A 71 16.77 -11.77 -0.82
C ILE A 71 15.58 -12.53 -1.41
N GLY A 72 15.54 -12.72 -2.73
CA GLY A 72 14.50 -13.49 -3.41
C GLY A 72 14.45 -14.95 -2.94
N LYS A 73 15.61 -15.60 -2.75
CA LYS A 73 15.68 -16.94 -2.17
C LYS A 73 15.10 -16.97 -0.75
N GLY A 74 15.42 -15.97 0.07
CA GLY A 74 14.89 -15.82 1.42
C GLY A 74 13.36 -15.74 1.45
N PHE A 75 12.76 -14.93 0.56
CA PHE A 75 11.30 -14.84 0.44
C PHE A 75 10.68 -16.18 0.04
N LYS A 76 11.27 -16.89 -0.93
CA LYS A 76 10.76 -18.19 -1.37
C LYS A 76 10.84 -19.27 -0.29
N ILE A 77 11.90 -19.24 0.54
CA ILE A 77 11.99 -20.15 1.71
C ILE A 77 10.88 -19.85 2.72
N ALA A 78 10.60 -18.58 2.98
CA ALA A 78 9.55 -18.19 3.91
C ALA A 78 8.15 -18.56 3.38
N GLU A 79 7.91 -18.34 2.09
CA GLU A 79 6.69 -18.75 1.39
C GLU A 79 6.48 -20.26 1.47
N ASN A 80 7.50 -21.06 1.15
CA ASN A 80 7.44 -22.52 1.23
C ASN A 80 7.15 -23.03 2.64
N LYS A 81 7.46 -22.24 3.68
CA LYS A 81 7.12 -22.53 5.08
C LYS A 81 5.73 -22.04 5.49
N GLY A 82 4.95 -21.52 4.54
CA GLY A 82 3.61 -20.97 4.77
C GLY A 82 3.60 -19.59 5.41
N SER A 83 4.73 -18.87 5.43
CA SER A 83 4.80 -17.53 6.00
C SER A 83 4.26 -16.49 5.03
N LYS A 84 3.22 -15.78 5.44
CA LYS A 84 2.65 -14.66 4.67
C LYS A 84 3.46 -13.37 4.79
N ASN A 85 4.19 -13.21 5.89
CA ASN A 85 4.97 -12.02 6.20
C ASN A 85 6.38 -12.42 6.62
N SER A 86 7.38 -11.63 6.23
CA SER A 86 8.78 -11.89 6.57
C SER A 86 9.48 -10.59 6.97
N VAL A 87 10.40 -10.69 7.93
CA VAL A 87 11.29 -9.59 8.31
C VAL A 87 12.66 -9.87 7.71
N MET A 88 13.19 -8.88 7.01
CA MET A 88 14.56 -8.88 6.51
C MET A 88 15.46 -8.19 7.54
N LEU A 89 16.52 -8.87 7.97
CA LEU A 89 17.62 -8.28 8.73
C LEU A 89 18.80 -8.08 7.78
N TYR A 90 19.43 -6.92 7.85
CA TYR A 90 20.53 -6.49 6.99
C TYR A 90 21.55 -5.68 7.79
#